data_AF-A0A014LJJ7-F1
#
_entry.id   AF-A0A014LJJ7-F1
#
_cell.length_a   1.000
_cell.length_b   1.000
_cell.length_c   1.000
_cell.angle_alpha   90.00
_cell.angle_beta   90.00
_cell.angle_gamma   90.00
#
_symmetry.space_group_name_H-M   'P 1'
#
loop_
_entity.id
_entity.type
_entity.pdbx_description
1 polymer ?
#
loop_
_entity_poly.entity_id
_entity_poly.type
_entity_poly.pdbx_seq_one_letter_code
_entity_poly.pdbx_strand_id
1 'polypeptide(L)'
;MTDTTYSELLETIDEFAANLDPHERVRRLYPLIAPLLDRVEREDEELSDEPVLSTPDAVRGIRKAATGEPIDLDAVHEQLTEVGMCYSEDQDLERHVVSQSAFAAAAWLRLLAGRKLRTSSYLEGEDEDLVPRFAPSAFTGIVDLLAWTRSDQVYIHWEDALTHPEEFDLPAATHELRTMHREITT
;
A
#
# COMPACT_ATOMS: atom_id res chain seq x y z
N MET A 1 -5.60 27.77 13.51
CA MET A 1 -4.78 26.60 13.17
C MET A 1 -4.50 26.71 11.69
N THR A 2 -3.25 26.81 11.29
CA THR A 2 -2.88 26.81 9.86
C THR A 2 -3.26 25.46 9.28
N ASP A 3 -4.06 25.43 8.21
CA ASP A 3 -4.37 24.21 7.48
C ASP A 3 -3.09 23.71 6.81
N THR A 4 -2.44 22.71 7.41
CA THR A 4 -1.27 22.03 6.82
C THR A 4 -1.68 21.41 5.49
N THR A 5 -0.91 21.64 4.43
CA THR A 5 -1.19 21.09 3.10
C THR A 5 -0.93 19.59 3.05
N TYR A 6 -1.39 18.91 1.98
CA TYR A 6 -1.12 17.49 1.77
C TYR A 6 0.39 17.19 1.67
N SER A 7 1.12 18.01 0.90
CA SER A 7 2.58 17.86 0.74
C SER A 7 3.35 18.07 2.05
N GLU A 8 3.01 19.09 2.83
CA GLU A 8 3.62 19.35 4.15
C GLU A 8 3.39 18.18 5.12
N LEU A 9 2.23 17.51 5.04
CA LEU A 9 1.96 16.31 5.84
C LEU A 9 2.82 15.11 5.40
N LEU A 10 2.99 14.90 4.10
CA LEU A 10 3.87 13.84 3.59
C LEU A 10 5.32 14.06 4.05
N GLU A 11 5.81 15.29 3.97
CA GLU A 11 7.14 15.66 4.48
C GLU A 11 7.27 15.38 5.99
N THR A 12 6.25 15.78 6.78
CA THR A 12 6.22 15.53 8.22
C THR A 12 6.26 14.03 8.55
N ILE A 13 5.51 13.21 7.80
CA ILE A 13 5.48 11.75 7.96
C ILE A 13 6.84 11.15 7.58
N ASP A 14 7.48 11.66 6.53
CA ASP A 14 8.80 11.19 6.10
C ASP A 14 9.88 11.50 7.13
N GLU A 15 9.90 12.73 7.66
CA GLU A 15 10.79 13.13 8.74
C GLU A 15 10.59 12.26 9.99
N PHE A 16 9.34 11.97 10.35
CA PHE A 16 9.03 11.05 11.43
C PHE A 16 9.61 9.65 11.16
N ALA A 17 9.35 9.09 9.98
CA ALA A 17 9.84 7.78 9.59
C ALA A 17 11.37 7.70 9.58
N ALA A 18 12.06 8.76 9.14
CA ALA A 18 13.51 8.84 9.12
C ALA A 18 14.14 8.67 10.51
N ASN A 19 13.44 9.09 11.57
CA ASN A 19 13.88 8.96 12.96
C ASN A 19 13.62 7.57 13.58
N LEU A 20 12.83 6.72 12.92
CA LEU A 20 12.59 5.34 13.36
C LEU A 20 13.67 4.40 12.82
N ASP A 21 13.97 3.34 13.57
CA ASP A 21 14.75 2.22 13.04
C ASP A 21 13.93 1.41 12.01
N PRO A 22 14.58 0.65 11.11
CA PRO A 22 13.87 -0.07 10.05
C PRO A 22 12.79 -1.05 10.54
N HIS A 23 12.98 -1.71 11.69
CA HIS A 23 11.99 -2.65 12.22
C HIS A 23 10.76 -1.91 12.75
N GLU A 24 10.99 -0.79 13.43
CA GLU A 24 9.90 0.04 13.93
C GLU A 24 9.09 0.66 12.78
N ARG A 25 9.72 1.09 11.68
CA ARG A 25 9.02 1.55 10.47
C ARG A 25 8.03 0.49 9.97
N VAL A 26 8.50 -0.74 9.79
CA VAL A 26 7.67 -1.86 9.31
C VAL A 26 6.55 -2.16 10.30
N ARG A 27 6.84 -2.16 11.61
CA ARG A 27 5.84 -2.41 12.66
C ARG A 27 4.74 -1.35 12.70
N ARG A 28 5.06 -0.09 12.43
CA ARG A 28 4.10 1.03 12.43
C ARG A 28 3.18 1.05 11.22
N LEU A 29 3.60 0.51 10.08
CA LEU A 29 2.77 0.45 8.87
C LEU A 29 1.70 -0.65 8.94
N TYR A 30 2.01 -1.80 9.55
CA TYR A 30 1.09 -2.94 9.50
C TYR A 30 -0.32 -2.64 10.04
N PRO A 31 -0.52 -1.92 11.17
CA PRO A 31 -1.85 -1.54 11.63
C PRO A 31 -2.67 -0.70 10.64
N LEU A 32 -2.02 0.07 9.77
CA LEU A 32 -2.71 0.85 8.73
C LEU A 32 -3.20 -0.04 7.58
N ILE A 33 -2.43 -1.09 7.25
CA ILE A 33 -2.70 -2.04 6.16
C ILE A 33 -3.73 -3.09 6.59
N ALA A 34 -3.62 -3.59 7.83
CA ALA A 34 -4.37 -4.74 8.30
C ALA A 34 -5.90 -4.67 8.10
N PRO A 35 -6.59 -3.53 8.34
CA PRO A 35 -8.04 -3.43 8.12
C PRO A 35 -8.46 -3.58 6.65
N LEU A 36 -7.56 -3.29 5.71
CA LEU A 36 -7.86 -3.37 4.28
C LEU A 36 -7.65 -4.78 3.70
N LEU A 37 -6.83 -5.60 4.37
CA LEU A 37 -6.54 -6.97 3.93
C LEU A 37 -7.78 -7.86 3.90
N ASP A 38 -8.81 -7.55 4.71
CA ASP A 38 -10.07 -8.30 4.70
C ASP A 38 -10.83 -8.13 3.38
N ARG A 39 -10.60 -7.05 2.63
CA ARG A 39 -11.16 -6.88 1.28
C ARG A 39 -10.37 -7.73 0.28
N VAL A 40 -9.05 -7.66 0.33
CA VAL A 40 -8.16 -8.48 -0.51
C VAL A 40 -8.40 -9.97 -0.31
N GLU A 41 -8.60 -10.43 0.93
CA GLU A 41 -8.85 -11.85 1.25
C GLU A 41 -10.15 -12.39 0.67
N ARG A 42 -11.14 -11.53 0.37
CA ARG A 42 -12.40 -11.98 -0.23
C ARG A 42 -12.27 -12.27 -1.71
N GLU A 43 -11.21 -11.77 -2.36
CA GLU A 43 -10.91 -12.08 -3.75
C GLU A 43 -10.34 -13.49 -3.82
N ASP A 44 -11.17 -14.43 -4.28
CA ASP A 44 -10.83 -15.84 -4.49
C ASP A 44 -10.94 -16.21 -5.97
N GLU A 45 -10.95 -15.21 -6.86
CA GLU A 45 -10.88 -15.43 -8.30
C GLU A 45 -9.50 -16.00 -8.67
N GLU A 46 -9.48 -17.02 -9.53
CA GLU A 46 -8.25 -17.56 -10.10
C GLU A 46 -7.62 -16.51 -11.02
N LEU A 47 -6.57 -15.85 -10.56
CA LEU A 47 -5.88 -14.78 -11.30
C LEU A 47 -4.82 -15.31 -12.28
N SER A 48 -4.30 -16.52 -12.02
CA SER A 48 -3.31 -17.22 -12.84
C SER A 48 -3.69 -18.69 -12.99
N ASP A 49 -3.26 -19.30 -14.10
CA ASP A 49 -3.46 -20.72 -14.40
C ASP A 49 -2.66 -21.64 -13.44
N GLU A 50 -1.57 -21.14 -12.87
CA GLU A 50 -0.69 -21.90 -11.95
C GLU A 50 -0.21 -21.02 -10.78
N PRO A 51 -1.11 -20.58 -9.88
CA PRO A 51 -0.73 -19.71 -8.78
C PRO A 51 0.10 -20.49 -7.76
N VAL A 52 1.23 -19.91 -7.34
CA VAL A 52 2.07 -20.50 -6.27
C VAL A 52 1.32 -20.49 -4.93
N LEU A 53 0.45 -19.50 -4.73
CA LEU A 53 -0.29 -19.26 -3.50
C LEU A 53 -1.67 -18.68 -3.83
N SER A 54 -2.72 -19.08 -3.11
CA SER A 54 -4.03 -18.40 -3.23
C SER A 54 -3.98 -17.00 -2.61
N THR A 55 -4.86 -16.08 -3.05
CA THR A 55 -4.99 -14.75 -2.42
C THR A 55 -5.31 -14.82 -0.92
N PRO A 56 -6.24 -15.66 -0.44
CA PRO A 56 -6.45 -15.83 1.00
C PRO A 56 -5.22 -16.38 1.75
N ASP A 57 -4.46 -17.30 1.14
CA ASP A 57 -3.20 -17.78 1.72
C ASP A 57 -2.14 -16.67 1.78
N ALA A 58 -2.07 -15.80 0.78
CA ALA A 58 -1.15 -14.65 0.77
C ALA A 58 -1.49 -13.66 1.89
N VAL A 59 -2.77 -13.32 2.07
CA VAL A 59 -3.21 -12.45 3.18
C VAL A 59 -2.91 -13.10 4.54
N ARG A 60 -3.15 -14.41 4.70
CA ARG A 60 -2.74 -15.14 5.90
C ARG A 60 -1.23 -15.10 6.11
N GLY A 61 -0.44 -15.15 5.04
CA GLY A 61 1.00 -14.95 5.04
C GLY A 61 1.41 -13.58 5.60
N ILE A 62 0.77 -12.50 5.16
CA ILE A 62 0.99 -11.15 5.70
C ILE A 62 0.73 -11.11 7.21
N ARG A 63 -0.40 -11.65 7.66
CA ARG A 63 -0.76 -11.66 9.10
C ARG A 63 0.26 -12.44 9.94
N LYS A 64 0.80 -13.54 9.42
CA LYS A 64 1.90 -14.31 10.05
C LYS A 64 3.22 -13.55 10.07
N ALA A 65 3.58 -12.90 8.96
CA ALA A 65 4.79 -12.09 8.90
C ALA A 65 4.76 -10.96 9.95
N ALA A 66 3.59 -10.34 10.15
CA ALA A 66 3.41 -9.29 11.14
C ALA A 66 3.56 -9.77 12.60
N THR A 67 3.31 -11.05 12.89
CA THR A 67 3.57 -11.66 14.19
C THR A 67 4.99 -12.23 14.34
N GLY A 68 5.83 -12.08 13.30
CA GLY A 68 7.20 -12.59 13.27
C GLY A 68 7.30 -14.08 12.94
N GLU A 69 6.21 -14.70 12.47
CA GLU A 69 6.24 -16.09 12.02
C GLU A 69 6.96 -16.21 10.65
N PRO A 70 7.75 -17.28 10.45
CA PRO A 70 8.43 -17.51 9.18
C PRO A 70 7.43 -17.84 8.07
N ILE A 71 7.58 -17.16 6.93
CA ILE A 71 6.78 -17.36 5.71
C ILE A 71 7.67 -17.35 4.47
N ASP A 72 7.14 -17.82 3.35
CA ASP A 72 7.75 -17.58 2.03
C ASP A 72 7.41 -16.16 1.57
N LEU A 73 8.32 -15.22 1.84
CA LEU A 73 8.14 -13.80 1.50
C LEU A 73 8.00 -13.58 0.00
N ASP A 74 8.70 -14.37 -0.83
CA ASP A 74 8.68 -14.21 -2.28
C ASP A 74 7.33 -14.67 -2.84
N ALA A 75 6.82 -15.83 -2.40
CA ALA A 75 5.51 -16.33 -2.85
C ALA A 75 4.35 -15.41 -2.43
N VAL A 76 4.37 -14.89 -1.19
CA VAL A 76 3.32 -13.96 -0.73
C VAL A 76 3.38 -12.64 -1.48
N HIS A 77 4.59 -12.09 -1.67
CA HIS A 77 4.77 -10.84 -2.38
C HIS A 77 4.35 -10.94 -3.86
N GLU A 78 4.69 -12.04 -4.53
CA GLU A 78 4.31 -12.30 -5.91
C GLU A 78 2.79 -12.33 -6.06
N GLN A 79 2.08 -13.11 -5.23
CA GLN A 79 0.62 -13.19 -5.28
C GLN A 79 -0.07 -11.85 -5.03
N LEU A 80 0.41 -11.05 -4.05
CA LEU A 80 -0.17 -9.73 -3.78
C LEU A 80 0.10 -8.73 -4.90
N THR A 81 1.25 -8.83 -5.56
CA THR A 81 1.55 -8.00 -6.73
C THR A 81 0.62 -8.36 -7.89
N GLU A 82 0.36 -9.64 -8.11
CA GLU A 82 -0.56 -10.13 -9.12
C GLU A 82 -2.01 -9.66 -8.87
N VAL A 83 -2.50 -9.78 -7.63
CA VAL A 83 -3.80 -9.20 -7.23
C VAL A 83 -3.82 -7.69 -7.48
N GLY A 84 -2.77 -6.98 -7.08
CA GLY A 84 -2.64 -5.55 -7.33
C GLY A 84 -2.84 -5.19 -8.81
N MET A 85 -2.18 -5.91 -9.70
CA MET A 85 -2.24 -5.68 -11.15
C MET A 85 -3.58 -6.06 -11.76
N CYS A 86 -4.12 -7.25 -11.45
CA CYS A 86 -5.39 -7.70 -12.03
C CYS A 86 -6.55 -6.74 -11.73
N TYR A 87 -6.53 -6.09 -10.57
CA TYR A 87 -7.58 -5.18 -10.13
C TYR A 87 -7.27 -3.69 -10.40
N SER A 88 -6.09 -3.34 -10.91
CA SER A 88 -5.72 -1.93 -11.18
C SER A 88 -6.20 -1.42 -12.54
N GLU A 89 -6.43 -2.33 -13.50
CA GLU A 89 -6.79 -1.96 -14.87
C GLU A 89 -8.27 -1.55 -15.04
N ASP A 90 -9.12 -1.90 -14.08
CA ASP A 90 -10.54 -1.57 -14.09
C ASP A 90 -10.77 -0.21 -13.42
N GLN A 91 -11.57 0.67 -14.05
CA GLN A 91 -12.01 1.96 -13.46
C GLN A 91 -13.05 1.80 -12.35
N ASP A 92 -13.14 0.61 -11.73
CA ASP A 92 -14.06 0.31 -10.65
C ASP A 92 -13.43 0.66 -9.30
N LEU A 93 -14.07 1.54 -8.54
CA LEU A 93 -13.57 2.00 -7.24
C LEU A 93 -13.40 0.86 -6.23
N GLU A 94 -14.30 -0.13 -6.22
CA GLU A 94 -14.17 -1.27 -5.30
C GLU A 94 -12.92 -2.10 -5.63
N ARG A 95 -12.66 -2.28 -6.93
CA ARG A 95 -11.46 -2.97 -7.45
C ARG A 95 -10.19 -2.19 -7.15
N HIS A 96 -10.21 -0.87 -7.29
CA HIS A 96 -9.06 -0.03 -6.92
C HIS A 96 -8.71 -0.11 -5.43
N VAL A 97 -9.70 -0.21 -4.54
CA VAL A 97 -9.40 -0.40 -3.11
C VAL A 97 -8.68 -1.74 -2.90
N VAL A 98 -9.12 -2.82 -3.55
CA VAL A 98 -8.43 -4.12 -3.49
C VAL A 98 -7.00 -4.01 -4.04
N SER A 99 -6.85 -3.45 -5.24
CA SER A 99 -5.57 -3.30 -5.92
C SER A 99 -4.55 -2.52 -5.08
N GLN A 100 -4.92 -1.32 -4.64
CA GLN A 100 -4.05 -0.44 -3.85
C GLN A 100 -3.70 -1.05 -2.49
N SER A 101 -4.64 -1.78 -1.88
CA SER A 101 -4.39 -2.50 -0.62
C SER A 101 -3.39 -3.64 -0.80
N ALA A 102 -3.50 -4.40 -1.89
CA ALA A 102 -2.58 -5.49 -2.21
C ALA A 102 -1.17 -4.93 -2.50
N PHE A 103 -1.08 -3.84 -3.26
CA PHE A 103 0.19 -3.15 -3.50
C PHE A 103 0.84 -2.59 -2.24
N ALA A 104 0.06 -1.94 -1.35
CA ALA A 104 0.56 -1.47 -0.06
C ALA A 104 1.13 -2.62 0.78
N ALA A 105 0.44 -3.77 0.80
CA ALA A 105 0.89 -4.97 1.52
C ALA A 105 2.17 -5.58 0.90
N ALA A 106 2.26 -5.63 -0.43
CA ALA A 106 3.45 -6.10 -1.14
C ALA A 106 4.66 -5.16 -0.90
N ALA A 107 4.45 -3.85 -0.96
CA ALA A 107 5.49 -2.86 -0.63
C ALA A 107 5.94 -2.96 0.84
N TRP A 108 5.02 -3.21 1.76
CA TRP A 108 5.34 -3.49 3.16
C TRP A 108 6.21 -4.75 3.31
N LEU A 109 5.93 -5.83 2.57
CA LEU A 109 6.78 -7.02 2.55
C LEU A 109 8.20 -6.73 2.03
N ARG A 110 8.35 -5.90 0.99
CA ARG A 110 9.69 -5.47 0.52
C ARG A 110 10.46 -4.74 1.63
N LEU A 111 9.79 -3.86 2.38
CA LEU A 111 10.39 -3.18 3.53
C LEU A 111 10.77 -4.17 4.64
N LEU A 112 9.90 -5.13 4.97
CA LEU A 112 10.17 -6.17 5.95
C LEU A 112 11.38 -7.03 5.56
N ALA A 113 11.47 -7.40 4.28
CA ALA A 113 12.53 -8.25 3.76
C ALA A 113 13.89 -7.53 3.65
N GLY A 114 13.88 -6.20 3.48
CA GLY A 114 15.09 -5.40 3.24
C GLY A 114 15.80 -5.73 1.91
N ARG A 115 15.09 -6.35 0.97
CA ARG A 115 15.60 -6.78 -0.34
C ARG A 115 14.49 -6.75 -1.38
N LYS A 116 14.87 -6.85 -2.67
CA LYS A 116 13.91 -7.12 -3.75
C LYS A 116 13.31 -8.53 -3.54
N LEU A 117 12.00 -8.61 -3.69
CA LEU A 117 11.22 -9.85 -3.64
C LEU A 117 10.80 -10.24 -5.06
N ARG A 118 10.61 -11.54 -5.31
CA ARG A 118 10.21 -12.07 -6.63
C ARG A 118 8.87 -11.47 -7.09
N THR A 119 8.78 -11.21 -8.39
CA THR A 119 7.53 -10.92 -9.11
C THR A 119 7.39 -11.93 -10.25
N SER A 120 6.18 -12.09 -10.78
CA SER A 120 5.93 -12.95 -11.93
C SER A 120 6.83 -12.57 -13.11
N SER A 121 7.21 -13.53 -13.95
CA SER A 121 8.21 -13.33 -15.01
C SER A 121 7.82 -12.30 -16.08
N TYR A 122 6.52 -12.01 -16.25
CA TYR A 122 6.06 -10.95 -17.15
C TYR A 122 6.17 -9.55 -16.52
N LEU A 123 6.34 -9.47 -15.20
CA LEU A 123 6.66 -8.24 -14.45
C LEU A 123 8.18 -8.08 -14.26
N GLU A 124 8.98 -9.10 -14.57
CA GLU A 124 10.45 -9.02 -14.53
C GLU A 124 10.98 -8.11 -15.67
N GLY A 125 11.10 -6.82 -15.39
CA GLY A 125 11.67 -5.84 -16.33
C GLY A 125 10.97 -4.49 -16.27
N GLU A 126 9.75 -4.47 -15.76
CA GLU A 126 9.07 -3.25 -15.37
C GLU A 126 9.46 -2.99 -13.91
N ASP A 127 10.27 -1.96 -13.67
CA ASP A 127 10.28 -1.33 -12.34
C ASP A 127 8.90 -0.70 -12.19
N GLU A 128 7.87 -1.50 -11.94
CA GLU A 128 6.59 -1.00 -11.48
C GLU A 128 6.76 -0.73 -10.00
N ASP A 129 6.74 0.56 -9.68
CA ASP A 129 6.71 1.00 -8.31
C ASP A 129 5.31 0.69 -7.79
N LEU A 130 5.21 -0.39 -7.01
CA LEU A 130 3.98 -0.85 -6.35
C LEU A 130 3.29 0.28 -5.59
N VAL A 131 4.07 1.25 -5.12
CA VAL A 131 3.58 2.44 -4.42
C VAL A 131 3.94 3.69 -5.20
N PRO A 132 3.19 4.78 -5.01
CA PRO A 132 3.45 6.02 -5.71
C PRO A 132 4.90 6.51 -5.60
N ARG A 133 5.49 6.89 -6.73
CA ARG A 133 6.88 7.38 -6.83
C ARG A 133 7.10 8.78 -6.27
N PHE A 134 6.02 9.46 -5.92
CA PHE A 134 6.03 10.89 -5.60
C PHE A 134 6.32 11.15 -4.12
N ALA A 135 6.23 10.12 -3.28
CA ALA A 135 6.60 10.22 -1.89
C ALA A 135 8.12 10.14 -1.69
N PRO A 136 8.69 10.85 -0.69
CA PRO A 136 10.15 10.91 -0.50
C PRO A 136 10.81 9.58 -0.11
N SER A 137 10.05 8.64 0.43
CA SER A 137 10.54 7.31 0.80
C SER A 137 9.47 6.24 0.60
N ALA A 138 9.90 4.97 0.55
CA ALA A 138 9.00 3.83 0.44
C ALA A 138 8.02 3.71 1.63
N PHE A 139 8.42 4.14 2.83
CA PHE A 139 7.50 4.21 3.98
C PHE A 139 6.38 5.21 3.70
N THR A 140 6.76 6.42 3.31
CA THR A 140 5.80 7.51 3.05
C THR A 140 4.92 7.21 1.84
N GLY A 141 5.46 6.53 0.80
CA GLY A 141 4.69 6.09 -0.36
C GLY A 141 3.59 5.07 -0.01
N ILE A 142 3.84 4.18 0.95
CA ILE A 142 2.79 3.28 1.47
C ILE A 142 1.71 4.09 2.18
N VAL A 143 2.10 5.04 3.04
CA VAL A 143 1.12 5.88 3.78
C VAL A 143 0.30 6.75 2.84
N ASP A 144 0.94 7.33 1.82
CA ASP A 144 0.28 8.12 0.77
C ASP A 144 -0.77 7.27 0.04
N LEU A 145 -0.37 6.10 -0.50
CA LEU A 145 -1.30 5.17 -1.16
C LEU A 145 -2.49 4.79 -0.27
N LEU A 146 -2.23 4.52 1.01
CA LEU A 146 -3.26 4.16 1.97
C LEU A 146 -4.21 5.32 2.27
N ALA A 147 -3.74 6.58 2.27
CA ALA A 147 -4.59 7.75 2.49
C ALA A 147 -5.67 7.87 1.42
N TRP A 148 -5.28 7.73 0.15
CA TRP A 148 -6.21 7.66 -0.98
C TRP A 148 -7.15 6.46 -0.85
N THR A 149 -6.60 5.28 -0.59
CA THR A 149 -7.38 4.03 -0.44
C THR A 149 -8.43 4.11 0.66
N ARG A 150 -8.09 4.65 1.84
CA ARG A 150 -9.03 4.81 2.97
C ARG A 150 -10.05 5.91 2.76
N SER A 151 -9.76 6.87 1.88
CA SER A 151 -10.73 7.88 1.43
C SER A 151 -11.70 7.38 0.35
N ASP A 152 -11.61 6.10 -0.05
CA ASP A 152 -12.43 5.52 -1.12
C ASP A 152 -12.18 6.23 -2.47
N GLN A 153 -10.91 6.55 -2.73
CA GLN A 153 -10.44 7.22 -3.93
C GLN A 153 -9.37 6.38 -4.62
N VAL A 154 -9.36 6.44 -5.95
CA VAL A 154 -8.21 5.99 -6.75
C VAL A 154 -7.04 6.91 -6.44
N TYR A 155 -5.87 6.32 -6.23
CA TYR A 155 -4.65 7.08 -6.02
C TYR A 155 -4.38 7.95 -7.24
N ILE A 156 -4.13 9.23 -6.97
CA ILE A 156 -3.61 10.18 -7.94
C ILE A 156 -2.60 11.07 -7.24
N HIS A 157 -1.64 11.61 -8.00
CA HIS A 157 -0.73 12.60 -7.45
C HIS A 157 -1.53 13.83 -6.98
N TRP A 158 -1.22 14.33 -5.78
CA TRP A 158 -1.99 15.39 -5.13
C TRP A 158 -2.02 16.70 -5.94
N GLU A 159 -0.99 17.00 -6.74
CA GLU A 159 -1.00 18.17 -7.64
C GLU A 159 -2.06 18.02 -8.74
N ASP A 160 -2.24 16.81 -9.28
CA ASP A 160 -3.24 16.55 -10.31
C ASP A 160 -4.65 16.59 -9.71
N ALA A 161 -4.83 16.08 -8.49
CA ALA A 161 -6.09 16.20 -7.75
C ALA A 161 -6.48 17.65 -7.48
N LEU A 162 -5.51 18.55 -7.24
CA LEU A 162 -5.79 19.99 -7.13
C LEU A 162 -6.31 20.59 -8.44
N THR A 163 -5.90 20.04 -9.59
CA THR A 163 -6.37 20.50 -10.90
C THR A 163 -7.71 19.90 -11.33
N HIS A 164 -8.14 18.81 -10.69
CA HIS A 164 -9.37 18.06 -11.00
C HIS A 164 -10.24 17.81 -9.76
N PRO A 165 -10.66 18.86 -9.02
CA PRO A 165 -11.42 18.71 -7.78
C PRO A 165 -12.85 18.14 -7.98
N GLU A 166 -13.35 18.10 -9.22
CA GLU A 166 -14.60 17.47 -9.60
C GLU A 166 -14.52 15.94 -9.71
N GLU A 167 -13.31 15.40 -9.87
CA GLU A 167 -13.04 13.95 -10.02
C GLU A 167 -12.41 13.36 -8.76
N PHE A 168 -11.63 14.14 -7.99
CA PHE A 168 -10.86 13.64 -6.85
C PHE A 168 -11.09 14.45 -5.56
N ASP A 169 -11.36 13.75 -4.46
CA ASP A 169 -11.57 14.35 -3.13
C ASP A 169 -10.25 14.44 -2.34
N LEU A 170 -9.37 15.37 -2.73
CA LEU A 170 -8.13 15.66 -2.00
C LEU A 170 -8.38 16.03 -0.52
N PRO A 171 -9.43 16.79 -0.15
CA PRO A 171 -9.77 17.01 1.26
C PRO A 171 -10.00 15.71 2.06
N ALA A 172 -10.67 14.72 1.48
CA ALA A 172 -10.86 13.41 2.12
C ALA A 172 -9.53 12.65 2.28
N ALA A 173 -8.70 12.57 1.23
CA ALA A 173 -7.37 11.97 1.32
C ALA A 173 -6.48 12.69 2.36
N THR A 174 -6.55 14.03 2.42
CA THR A 174 -5.85 14.83 3.43
C THR A 174 -6.32 14.51 4.85
N HIS A 175 -7.63 14.29 5.04
CA HIS A 175 -8.17 13.90 6.33
C HIS A 175 -7.62 12.54 6.78
N GLU A 176 -7.65 11.53 5.91
CA GLU A 176 -7.09 10.21 6.19
C GLU A 176 -5.58 10.27 6.45
N LEU A 177 -4.82 11.04 5.66
CA LEU A 177 -3.37 11.22 5.88
C LEU A 177 -3.07 11.81 7.28
N ARG A 178 -3.83 12.81 7.73
CA ARG A 178 -3.71 13.36 9.09
C ARG A 178 -4.05 12.34 10.16
N THR A 179 -5.07 11.52 9.92
CA THR A 179 -5.47 10.46 10.85
C THR A 179 -4.37 9.40 10.96
N MET A 180 -3.82 8.93 9.84
CA MET A 180 -2.71 7.97 9.82
C MET A 180 -1.46 8.52 10.49
N HIS A 181 -1.10 9.79 10.25
CA HIS A 181 0.01 10.42 10.94
C HIS A 181 -0.14 10.36 12.47
N ARG A 182 -1.36 10.55 13.01
CA ARG A 182 -1.62 10.37 14.44
C ARG A 182 -1.52 8.90 14.87
N GLU A 183 -2.06 7.98 14.08
CA GLU A 183 -2.02 6.53 14.36
C GLU A 183 -0.58 6.00 14.43
N ILE A 184 0.33 6.44 13.55
CA ILE A 184 1.73 5.97 13.53
C ILE A 184 2.61 6.64 14.58
N THR A 185 2.26 7.84 15.04
CA THR A 185 3.06 8.61 16.02
C THR A 185 2.68 8.35 17.49
N THR A 186 1.55 7.67 17.75
CA THR A 186 1.07 7.33 19.10
C THR A 186 1.61 6.00 19.58
#